data_AF-A0A9D9HL66-F1
#
_entry.id   AF-A0A9D9HL66-F1
#
_cell.length_a   1.000
_cell.length_b   1.000
_cell.length_c   1.000
_cell.angle_alpha   90.00
_cell.angle_beta   90.00
_cell.angle_gamma   90.00
#
_symmetry.space_group_name_H-M   'P 1'
#
loop_
_entity.id
_entity.type
_entity.pdbx_description
1 polymer ?
#
loop_
_entity_poly.entity_id
_entity_poly.type
_entity_poly.pdbx_seq_one_letter_code
_entity_poly.pdbx_strand_id
1 'polypeptide(L)'
;MKEIAARFCIIEPEDIRHLLLTGEKVELTHRMRQFAASGRVEFSQEPDTGDNGTSWSQSFRAVVRDPEIMEYQRRKAYIGVFRTDGSIFVIGSATETPVITVTPYENAFVVECSFDTAEPAII
;
A
#
# COMPACT_ATOMS: atom_id res chain seq x y z
N MET A 1 4.03 12.87 14.06
CA MET A 1 4.05 12.07 12.81
C MET A 1 4.03 10.62 13.24
N LYS A 2 3.02 9.85 12.85
CA LYS A 2 2.92 8.45 13.30
C LYS A 2 3.90 7.62 12.48
N GLU A 3 4.74 6.84 13.15
CA GLU A 3 5.73 6.01 12.47
C GLU A 3 5.06 4.82 11.78
N ILE A 4 5.59 4.44 10.62
CA ILE A 4 5.19 3.26 9.87
C ILE A 4 5.73 2.01 10.57
N ALA A 5 4.87 1.01 10.78
CA ALA A 5 5.27 -0.29 11.31
C ALA A 5 5.95 -1.14 10.23
N ALA A 6 6.75 -2.12 10.64
CA ALA A 6 7.39 -3.09 9.73
C ALA A 6 6.40 -4.16 9.20
N ARG A 7 5.15 -3.77 8.90
CA ARG A 7 4.07 -4.67 8.49
C ARG A 7 3.14 -3.96 7.51
N PHE A 8 2.55 -4.73 6.61
CA PHE A 8 1.51 -4.28 5.69
C PHE A 8 0.53 -5.43 5.44
N CYS A 9 -0.59 -5.13 4.79
CA CYS A 9 -1.51 -6.13 4.28
C CYS A 9 -1.84 -5.86 2.81
N ILE A 10 -2.19 -6.92 2.09
CA ILE A 10 -2.81 -6.81 0.78
C ILE A 10 -4.32 -6.92 0.96
N ILE A 11 -5.04 -6.02 0.29
CA ILE A 11 -6.49 -5.89 0.40
C ILE A 11 -7.09 -5.99 -1.00
N GLU A 12 -8.02 -6.94 -1.17
CA GLU A 12 -8.73 -7.10 -2.44
C GLU A 12 -9.69 -5.93 -2.68
N PRO A 13 -9.95 -5.54 -3.95
CA PRO A 13 -10.79 -4.38 -4.24
C PRO A 13 -12.20 -4.44 -3.66
N GLU A 14 -12.82 -5.61 -3.65
CA GLU A 14 -14.15 -5.85 -3.08
C GLU A 14 -14.23 -5.58 -1.57
N ASP A 15 -13.11 -5.64 -0.86
CA ASP A 15 -13.06 -5.50 0.59
C ASP A 15 -12.87 -4.05 1.06
N ILE A 16 -12.55 -3.13 0.14
CA ILE A 16 -12.07 -1.78 0.51
C ILE A 16 -12.70 -0.63 -0.24
N ARG A 17 -13.20 -0.84 -1.47
CA ARG A 17 -13.70 0.26 -2.33
C ARG A 17 -14.78 1.11 -1.68
N HIS A 18 -15.72 0.49 -0.96
CA HIS A 18 -16.77 1.24 -0.27
C HIS A 18 -16.22 2.15 0.84
N LEU A 19 -15.23 1.68 1.60
CA LEU A 19 -14.57 2.45 2.65
C LEU A 19 -13.80 3.64 2.06
N LEU A 20 -13.11 3.43 0.94
CA LEU A 20 -12.41 4.51 0.22
C LEU A 20 -13.38 5.57 -0.33
N LEU A 21 -14.56 5.17 -0.81
CA LEU A 21 -15.59 6.10 -1.30
C LEU A 21 -16.23 6.93 -0.18
N THR A 22 -16.40 6.33 1.01
CA THR A 22 -17.08 6.95 2.14
C THR A 22 -16.11 7.68 3.08
N GLY A 23 -14.79 7.47 2.92
CA GLY A 23 -13.77 8.00 3.82
C GLY A 23 -13.76 7.31 5.19
N GLU A 24 -14.38 6.14 5.30
CA GLU A 24 -14.40 5.35 6.53
C GLU A 24 -13.01 4.76 6.84
N LYS A 25 -12.76 4.52 8.12
CA LYS A 25 -11.49 3.93 8.56
C LYS A 25 -11.39 2.48 8.10
N VAL A 26 -10.19 2.11 7.66
CA VAL A 26 -9.86 0.74 7.28
C VAL A 26 -9.51 -0.05 8.52
N GLU A 27 -10.27 -1.10 8.78
CA GLU A 27 -10.00 -2.06 9.85
C GLU A 27 -9.49 -3.38 9.28
N LEU A 28 -8.58 -4.00 10.02
CA LEU A 28 -8.01 -5.29 9.65
C LEU A 28 -9.10 -6.37 9.70
N THR A 29 -9.29 -7.09 8.60
CA THR A 29 -10.22 -8.23 8.55
C THR A 29 -9.49 -9.53 8.25
N HIS A 30 -10.14 -10.67 8.49
CA HIS A 30 -9.59 -11.99 8.19
C HIS A 30 -9.36 -12.25 6.69
N ARG A 31 -9.94 -11.42 5.81
CA ARG A 31 -9.75 -11.50 4.35
C ARG A 31 -8.48 -10.81 3.88
N MET A 32 -7.90 -9.92 4.70
CA MET A 32 -6.67 -9.21 4.37
C MET A 32 -5.45 -10.05 4.74
N ARG A 33 -4.63 -10.41 3.75
CA ARG A 33 -3.40 -11.15 4.00
C ARG A 33 -2.31 -10.20 4.49
N GLN A 34 -1.74 -10.50 5.64
CA GLN A 34 -0.71 -9.68 6.27
C GLN A 34 0.68 -10.21 5.98
N PHE A 35 1.62 -9.28 5.81
CA PHE A 35 3.03 -9.59 5.59
C PHE A 35 3.89 -8.80 6.58
N ALA A 36 4.89 -9.48 7.13
CA ALA A 36 5.94 -8.86 7.92
C ALA A 36 7.10 -8.46 6.99
N ALA A 37 7.48 -7.19 7.01
CA ALA A 37 8.70 -6.76 6.35
C ALA A 37 9.92 -7.27 7.13
N SER A 38 10.93 -7.75 6.40
CA SER A 38 12.22 -8.15 6.97
C SER A 38 13.06 -6.96 7.43
N GLY A 39 12.63 -5.74 7.09
CA GLY A 39 13.24 -4.47 7.48
C GLY A 39 12.15 -3.40 7.63
N ARG A 40 12.47 -2.17 7.22
CA ARG A 40 11.47 -1.09 7.21
C ARG A 40 10.53 -1.22 6.01
N VAL A 41 9.28 -0.84 6.21
CA VAL A 41 8.39 -0.48 5.12
C VAL A 41 8.75 0.94 4.72
N GLU A 42 9.06 1.13 3.45
CA GLU A 42 9.38 2.42 2.84
C GLU A 42 8.10 2.95 2.19
N PHE A 43 7.69 4.15 2.59
CA PHE A 43 6.64 4.90 1.93
C PHE A 43 7.15 6.31 1.70
N SER A 44 7.01 6.79 0.47
CA SER A 44 7.24 8.19 0.13
C SER A 44 6.04 8.73 -0.63
N GLN A 45 5.84 10.03 -0.53
CA GLN A 45 4.92 10.75 -1.38
C GLN A 45 5.56 12.09 -1.74
N GLU A 46 5.51 12.43 -3.02
CA GLU A 46 6.09 13.65 -3.55
C GLU A 46 5.03 14.41 -4.34
N PRO A 47 4.87 15.73 -4.10
CA PRO A 47 3.96 16.53 -4.89
C PRO A 47 4.53 16.71 -6.30
N ASP A 48 3.72 16.44 -7.31
CA ASP A 48 3.98 16.79 -8.69
C ASP A 48 3.04 17.93 -9.08
N THR A 49 3.59 19.10 -9.36
CA THR A 49 2.81 20.31 -9.65
C THR A 49 2.97 20.67 -11.12
N GLY A 50 1.89 20.46 -11.89
CA GLY A 50 1.83 20.80 -13.30
C GLY A 50 0.76 21.85 -13.59
N ASP A 51 0.58 22.16 -14.88
CA ASP A 51 -0.38 23.17 -15.36
C ASP A 51 -1.84 22.83 -15.00
N ASN A 52 -2.13 21.56 -14.70
CA ASN A 52 -3.47 21.05 -14.38
C ASN A 52 -3.74 20.90 -12.87
N GLY A 53 -2.84 21.38 -12.01
CA GLY A 53 -2.93 21.28 -10.55
C GLY A 53 -1.82 20.44 -9.93
N THR A 54 -1.97 20.12 -8.65
CA THR A 54 -1.03 19.29 -7.89
C THR A 54 -1.55 17.87 -7.81
N SER A 55 -0.77 16.91 -8.30
CA SER A 55 -0.88 15.49 -7.98
C SER A 55 0.17 15.10 -6.94
N TRP A 56 0.03 13.90 -6.40
CA TRP A 56 0.94 13.32 -5.43
C TRP A 56 1.33 11.94 -5.89
N SER A 57 2.60 11.76 -6.22
CA SER A 57 3.15 10.45 -6.55
C SER A 57 3.52 9.73 -5.27
N GLN A 58 2.83 8.63 -5.01
CA GLN A 58 3.02 7.79 -3.83
C GLN A 58 3.81 6.55 -4.24
N SER A 59 4.82 6.19 -3.47
CA SER A 59 5.60 4.97 -3.69
C SER A 59 5.72 4.18 -2.40
N PHE A 60 5.54 2.87 -2.53
CA PHE A 60 5.72 1.91 -1.45
C PHE A 60 6.73 0.87 -1.84
N ARG A 61 7.53 0.48 -0.87
CA ARG A 61 8.48 -0.61 -0.99
C ARG A 61 8.63 -1.37 0.32
N ALA A 62 8.63 -2.69 0.24
CA ALA A 62 8.91 -3.55 1.38
C ALA A 62 9.68 -4.80 0.94
N VAL A 63 10.55 -5.30 1.81
CA VAL A 63 11.23 -6.59 1.61
C VAL A 63 10.58 -7.63 2.50
N VAL A 64 10.13 -8.75 1.95
CA VAL A 64 9.52 -9.85 2.70
C VAL A 64 10.23 -11.17 2.41
N ARG A 65 10.14 -12.13 3.33
CA ARG A 65 10.67 -13.50 3.14
C ARG A 65 9.58 -14.52 2.83
N ASP A 66 8.33 -14.15 3.05
CA ASP A 66 7.18 -15.00 2.81
C ASP A 66 6.97 -15.17 1.29
N PRO A 67 7.07 -16.39 0.73
CA PRO A 67 6.89 -16.63 -0.69
C PRO A 67 5.45 -16.49 -1.17
N GLU A 68 4.44 -16.51 -0.28
CA GLU A 68 3.03 -16.32 -0.66
C GLU A 68 2.77 -14.95 -1.28
N ILE A 69 3.66 -13.97 -1.02
CA ILE A 69 3.58 -12.65 -1.65
C ILE A 69 3.64 -12.71 -3.18
N MET A 70 4.28 -13.74 -3.74
CA MET A 70 4.38 -13.93 -5.20
C MET A 70 3.02 -14.11 -5.87
N GLU A 71 1.99 -14.53 -5.13
CA GLU A 71 0.62 -14.60 -5.64
C GLU A 71 0.11 -13.25 -6.13
N TYR A 72 0.64 -12.15 -5.59
CA TYR A 72 0.25 -10.77 -5.92
C TYR A 72 1.09 -10.14 -7.03
N GLN A 73 2.02 -10.89 -7.64
CA GLN A 73 2.83 -10.36 -8.73
C GLN A 73 1.96 -9.90 -9.91
N ARG A 74 2.07 -8.61 -10.26
CA ARG A 74 1.27 -7.91 -11.29
C ARG A 74 -0.24 -7.94 -11.05
N ARG A 75 -0.69 -8.20 -9.81
CA ARG A 75 -2.11 -8.12 -9.46
C ARG A 75 -2.53 -6.69 -9.14
N LYS A 76 -3.78 -6.38 -9.46
CA LYS A 76 -4.46 -5.16 -8.99
C LYS A 76 -5.04 -5.41 -7.61
N ALA A 77 -4.37 -4.93 -6.58
CA ALA A 77 -4.84 -5.00 -5.21
C ALA A 77 -4.28 -3.81 -4.42
N TYR A 78 -4.92 -3.46 -3.32
CA TYR A 78 -4.52 -2.35 -2.49
C TYR A 78 -3.48 -2.78 -1.46
N ILE A 79 -2.59 -1.86 -1.08
CA ILE A 79 -1.63 -2.06 0.01
C ILE A 79 -2.09 -1.24 1.21
N GLY A 80 -2.43 -1.93 2.30
CA GLY A 80 -2.68 -1.32 3.60
C GLY A 80 -1.40 -1.30 4.43
N VAL A 81 -0.90 -0.12 4.77
CA VAL A 81 0.30 0.05 5.58
C VAL A 81 -0.09 0.31 7.03
N PHE A 82 0.44 -0.50 7.95
CA PHE A 82 0.18 -0.32 9.37
C PHE A 82 1.04 0.81 9.92
N ARG A 83 0.42 1.66 10.72
CA ARG A 83 1.10 2.58 11.61
C ARG A 83 1.41 1.90 12.95
N THR A 84 2.35 2.46 13.69
CA THR A 84 2.73 2.00 15.04
C THR A 84 1.59 2.00 16.05
N ASP A 85 0.54 2.80 15.84
CA ASP A 85 -0.67 2.82 16.66
C ASP A 85 -1.74 1.79 16.24
N GLY A 86 -1.43 0.95 15.25
CA GLY A 86 -2.33 -0.08 14.71
C GLY A 86 -3.31 0.42 13.65
N SER A 87 -3.38 1.73 13.37
CA SER A 87 -4.20 2.24 12.26
C SER A 87 -3.60 1.88 10.90
N ILE A 88 -4.46 1.75 9.89
CA ILE A 88 -4.07 1.41 8.52
C ILE A 88 -4.34 2.61 7.62
N PHE A 89 -3.36 2.99 6.80
CA PHE A 89 -3.60 3.83 5.64
C PHE A 89 -3.40 3.01 4.37
N VAL A 90 -4.12 3.35 3.31
CA VAL A 90 -4.17 2.55 2.09
C VAL A 90 -3.56 3.33 0.93
N ILE A 91 -2.79 2.62 0.11
CA ILE A 91 -2.26 3.13 -1.15
C ILE A 91 -3.23 2.76 -2.27
N GLY A 92 -3.62 3.74 -3.06
CA GLY A 92 -4.64 3.61 -4.11
C GLY A 92 -5.79 4.59 -3.92
N SER A 93 -6.76 4.55 -4.83
CA SER A 93 -7.99 5.33 -4.73
C SER A 93 -9.23 4.47 -4.92
N ALA A 94 -10.41 5.00 -4.62
CA ALA A 94 -11.67 4.30 -4.88
C ALA A 94 -11.89 3.99 -6.37
N THR A 95 -11.38 4.84 -7.25
CA THR A 95 -11.58 4.76 -8.71
C THR A 95 -10.51 3.93 -9.40
N GLU A 96 -9.31 3.85 -8.82
CA GLU A 96 -8.19 3.15 -9.43
C GLU A 96 -7.40 2.34 -8.39
N THR A 97 -7.16 1.08 -8.76
CA THR A 97 -6.48 0.10 -7.92
C THR A 97 -5.02 0.00 -8.36
N PRO A 98 -4.04 0.12 -7.44
CA PRO A 98 -2.63 0.03 -7.81
C PRO A 98 -2.25 -1.38 -8.29
N VAL A 99 -1.18 -1.45 -9.08
CA VAL A 99 -0.60 -2.72 -9.52
C VAL A 99 0.58 -3.04 -8.62
N ILE A 100 0.53 -4.21 -7.98
CA ILE A 100 1.62 -4.70 -7.14
C ILE A 100 2.69 -5.34 -8.02
N THR A 101 3.94 -4.94 -7.82
CA THR A 101 5.11 -5.60 -8.38
C THR A 101 5.85 -6.34 -7.28
N VAL A 102 6.19 -7.59 -7.54
CA VAL A 102 6.96 -8.47 -6.67
C VAL A 102 8.16 -8.97 -7.46
N THR A 103 9.35 -8.63 -6.99
CA THR A 103 10.62 -9.01 -7.60
C THR A 103 11.33 -10.02 -6.68
N PRO A 104 11.55 -11.27 -7.13
CA PRO A 104 12.24 -12.28 -6.33
C PRO A 104 13.76 -12.03 -6.31
N TYR A 105 14.36 -12.29 -5.15
CA TYR A 105 15.79 -12.38 -4.89
C TYR A 105 16.09 -13.72 -4.21
N GLU A 106 17.37 -14.09 -4.09
CA GLU A 106 17.81 -15.43 -3.62
C GLU A 106 17.12 -15.89 -2.32
N ASN A 107 16.83 -14.97 -1.38
CA ASN A 107 16.20 -15.29 -0.09
C ASN A 107 15.16 -14.25 0.35
N ALA A 108 14.61 -13.49 -0.58
CA ALA A 108 13.66 -12.42 -0.27
C ALA A 108 12.84 -12.03 -1.50
N PHE A 109 11.75 -11.31 -1.26
CA PHE A 109 10.90 -10.73 -2.27
C PHE A 109 10.79 -9.23 -1.99
N VAL A 110 11.03 -8.41 -3.01
CA VAL A 110 10.81 -6.97 -2.95
C VAL A 110 9.42 -6.70 -3.51
N VAL A 111 8.57 -6.07 -2.70
CA VAL A 111 7.19 -5.68 -3.04
C VAL A 111 7.17 -4.18 -3.25
N GLU A 112 6.69 -3.74 -4.39
CA GLU A 112 6.67 -2.35 -4.82
C GLU A 112 5.31 -2.00 -5.43
N CYS A 113 4.86 -0.77 -5.18
CA CYS A 113 3.82 -0.15 -5.98
C CYS A 113 4.05 1.37 -6.04
N SER A 114 3.73 1.97 -7.17
CA SER A 114 3.64 3.42 -7.32
C SER A 114 2.26 3.80 -7.81
N PHE A 115 1.75 4.92 -7.31
CA PHE A 115 0.38 5.35 -7.56
C PHE A 115 0.25 6.85 -7.43
N ASP A 116 -0.40 7.49 -8.39
CA ASP A 116 -0.61 8.93 -8.38
C ASP A 116 -2.00 9.26 -7.84
N THR A 117 -2.06 10.28 -6.99
CA THR A 117 -3.28 10.70 -6.29
C THR A 117 -3.50 12.20 -6.42
N ALA A 118 -4.75 12.65 -6.36
CA ALA A 118 -5.06 14.08 -6.32
C ALA A 118 -4.77 14.70 -4.95
N GLU A 119 -4.75 13.88 -3.90
CA GLU A 119 -4.55 14.30 -2.50
C GLU A 119 -3.47 13.45 -1.84
N PRO A 120 -2.66 14.01 -0.93
CA PRO A 120 -1.63 13.24 -0.23
C PRO A 120 -2.27 12.20 0.70
N ALA A 121 -1.58 11.08 0.88
CA ALA A 121 -1.91 10.14 1.93
C ALA A 121 -1.73 10.81 3.30
N ILE A 122 -2.74 10.73 4.15
CA ILE A 122 -2.63 11.14 5.54
C ILE A 122 -1.78 10.08 6.26
N ILE A 123 -0.65 10.45 6.87
CA ILE A 123 0.26 9.55 7.62
C ILE A 123 0.34 9.96 9.10
#